data_AF-A0A1E7FX27-F1
#
_entry.id   AF-A0A1E7FX27-F1
#
_cell.length_a   1.000
_cell.length_b   1.000
_cell.length_c   1.000
_cell.angle_alpha   90.00
_cell.angle_beta   90.00
_cell.angle_gamma   90.00
#
_symmetry.space_group_name_H-M   'P 1'
#
loop_
_entity.id
_entity.type
_entity.pdbx_description
1 polymer ?
#
loop_
_entity_poly.entity_id
_entity_poly.type
_entity_poly.pdbx_seq_one_letter_code
_entity_poly.pdbx_strand_id
1 'polypeptide(L)'
;EELKRLQAPVGVNVRQYLVDNGINVYQSITRWTNCEGKQLCGTCIVNVADGIPNTNWKSMDEASTLRSNPDSYRLSCVTFAHGDITVETFP
;
A
#
# COMPACT_ATOMS: atom_id res chain seq x y z
N GLU A 1 -18.74 2.44 0.19
CA GLU A 1 -17.35 2.67 -0.25
C GLU A 1 -17.33 3.71 -1.35
N GLU A 2 -16.31 4.57 -1.37
CA GLU A 2 -16.13 5.59 -2.41
C GLU A 2 -15.04 5.10 -3.38
N LEU A 3 -15.41 4.80 -4.63
CA LEU A 3 -14.46 4.41 -5.65
C LEU A 3 -13.84 5.66 -6.29
N LYS A 4 -12.52 5.85 -6.11
CA LYS A 4 -11.75 6.93 -6.74
C LYS A 4 -10.84 6.35 -7.82
N ARG A 5 -10.83 7.00 -8.98
CA ARG A 5 -9.89 6.69 -10.07
C ARG A 5 -8.84 7.77 -10.13
N LEU A 6 -7.58 7.38 -10.10
CA LEU A 6 -6.42 8.27 -10.11
C LEU A 6 -5.48 7.85 -11.25
N GLN A 7 -4.85 8.82 -11.90
CA GLN A 7 -3.83 8.56 -12.92
C GLN A 7 -2.43 8.80 -12.35
N ALA A 8 -1.63 7.73 -12.28
CA ALA A 8 -0.29 7.78 -11.75
C ALA A 8 0.76 7.51 -12.84
N PRO A 9 1.97 8.09 -12.73
CA PRO A 9 3.12 7.66 -13.52
C PRO A 9 3.48 6.20 -13.22
N VAL A 10 4.07 5.52 -14.20
CA VAL A 10 4.61 4.16 -14.02
C VAL A 10 5.75 4.17 -12.99
N GLY A 11 5.75 3.19 -12.10
CA GLY A 11 6.76 3.03 -11.04
C GLY A 11 6.51 3.88 -9.80
N VAL A 12 5.27 4.34 -9.59
CA VAL A 12 4.94 5.17 -8.44
C VAL A 12 4.94 4.38 -7.13
N ASN A 13 5.42 4.99 -6.05
CA ASN A 13 5.24 4.46 -4.70
C ASN A 13 3.77 4.62 -4.27
N VAL A 14 3.10 3.51 -3.96
CA VAL A 14 1.65 3.50 -3.70
C VAL A 14 1.30 4.35 -2.48
N ARG A 15 2.04 4.24 -1.37
CA ARG A 15 1.77 5.06 -0.17
C ARG A 15 1.88 6.55 -0.49
N GLN A 16 3.02 6.96 -1.06
CA GLN A 16 3.30 8.37 -1.28
C GLN A 16 2.21 8.98 -2.17
N TYR A 17 1.88 8.29 -3.26
CA TYR A 17 0.86 8.74 -4.19
C TYR A 17 -0.53 8.84 -3.57
N LEU A 18 -0.94 7.86 -2.75
CA LEU A 18 -2.22 7.92 -2.05
C LEU A 18 -2.27 9.09 -1.06
N VAL A 19 -1.21 9.29 -0.28
CA VAL A 19 -1.13 10.39 0.69
C VAL A 19 -1.12 11.76 0.01
N ASP A 20 -0.39 11.91 -1.09
CA ASP A 20 -0.34 13.15 -1.88
C ASP A 20 -1.71 13.51 -2.48
N ASN A 21 -2.55 12.50 -2.74
CA ASN A 21 -3.94 12.67 -3.19
C ASN A 21 -4.94 12.73 -2.01
N GLY A 22 -4.48 12.89 -0.78
CA GLY A 22 -5.32 13.03 0.41
C GLY A 22 -6.01 11.74 0.86
N ILE A 23 -5.57 10.58 0.35
CA ILE A 23 -6.10 9.27 0.74
C ILE A 23 -5.29 8.73 1.92
N ASN A 24 -5.98 8.51 3.03
CA ASN A 24 -5.37 7.96 4.23
C ASN A 24 -5.24 6.44 4.12
N VAL A 25 -4.03 5.91 4.37
CA VAL A 25 -3.74 4.46 4.41
C VAL A 25 -3.55 3.93 5.84
N TYR A 26 -3.72 4.78 6.85
CA TYR A 26 -3.38 4.47 8.24
C TYR A 26 -4.59 4.38 9.15
N GLN A 27 -4.71 3.30 9.91
CA GLN A 27 -5.79 3.10 10.88
C GLN A 27 -5.55 3.88 12.18
N SER A 28 -6.57 4.57 12.69
CA SER A 28 -6.58 5.19 14.02
C SER A 28 -5.36 6.10 14.26
N ILE A 29 -4.65 5.93 15.39
CA ILE A 29 -3.49 6.73 15.77
C ILE A 29 -2.26 6.54 14.87
N THR A 30 -2.23 5.46 14.08
CA THR A 30 -1.06 5.15 13.23
C THR A 30 -0.86 6.17 12.12
N ARG A 31 -1.86 7.01 11.83
CA ARG A 31 -1.71 8.16 10.95
C ARG A 31 -0.63 9.14 11.46
N TRP A 32 -0.39 9.17 12.78
CA TRP A 32 0.53 10.11 13.43
C TRP A 32 1.79 9.41 13.93
N THR A 33 1.71 8.10 14.24
CA THR A 33 2.82 7.30 14.79
C THR A 33 3.47 6.34 13.79
N ASN A 34 3.19 6.48 12.49
CA ASN A 34 3.80 5.63 11.46
C ASN A 34 5.30 5.94 11.26
N CYS A 35 6.00 4.98 10.65
CA CYS A 35 7.42 5.11 10.31
C CYS A 35 7.71 5.96 9.05
N GLU A 36 6.75 6.73 8.54
CA GLU A 36 6.88 7.58 7.34
C GLU A 36 7.30 6.84 6.07
N GLY A 37 7.05 5.53 5.99
CA GLY A 37 7.37 4.72 4.82
C GLY A 37 8.72 4.02 4.84
N LYS A 38 9.36 3.89 6.01
CA LYS A 38 10.65 3.22 6.21
C LYS A 38 10.57 1.69 6.36
N GLN A 39 9.42 1.08 6.11
CA GLN A 39 9.18 -0.37 6.29
C GLN A 39 9.41 -0.91 7.73
N LEU A 40 9.23 -0.08 8.77
CA LEU A 40 9.50 -0.49 10.16
C LEU A 40 8.25 -0.82 11.00
N CYS A 41 7.10 -0.25 10.66
CA CYS A 41 5.91 -0.30 11.54
C CYS A 41 4.80 -1.23 11.07
N GLY A 42 4.79 -1.67 9.80
CA GLY A 42 3.72 -2.49 9.24
C GLY A 42 2.35 -1.79 9.10
N THR A 43 2.21 -0.52 9.47
CA THR A 43 0.90 0.15 9.53
C THR A 43 0.41 0.73 8.20
N CYS A 44 1.28 0.78 7.17
CA CYS A 44 0.95 1.25 5.82
C CYS A 44 0.21 0.18 4.99
N ILE A 45 -0.57 -0.70 5.65
CA ILE A 45 -1.16 -1.90 5.05
C ILE A 45 -2.34 -1.55 4.14
N VAL A 46 -2.36 -2.14 2.95
CA VAL A 46 -3.44 -2.01 1.96
C VAL A 46 -3.71 -3.38 1.33
N ASN A 47 -4.91 -3.61 0.83
CA ASN A 47 -5.22 -4.78 0.02
C ASN A 47 -5.15 -4.40 -1.46
N VAL A 48 -4.30 -5.09 -2.23
CA VAL A 48 -4.26 -4.95 -3.69
C VAL A 48 -5.25 -5.97 -4.26
N ALA A 49 -6.51 -5.57 -4.36
CA ALA A 49 -7.62 -6.43 -4.75
C ALA A 49 -7.52 -6.92 -6.21
N ASP A 50 -6.93 -6.10 -7.08
CA ASP A 50 -6.65 -6.46 -8.47
C ASP A 50 -5.34 -5.84 -8.95
N GLY A 51 -4.69 -6.49 -9.92
CA GLY A 51 -3.45 -6.01 -10.53
C GLY A 51 -2.18 -6.30 -9.72
N ILE A 52 -2.17 -7.29 -8.81
CA ILE A 52 -0.95 -7.70 -8.08
C ILE A 52 0.27 -7.92 -9.01
N PRO A 53 0.15 -8.58 -10.18
CA PRO A 53 1.27 -8.76 -11.10
C PRO A 53 1.85 -7.45 -11.66
N ASN A 54 1.09 -6.35 -11.61
CA ASN A 54 1.54 -5.02 -12.00
C ASN A 54 2.31 -4.30 -10.89
N THR A 55 2.58 -4.97 -9.77
CA THR A 55 3.39 -4.44 -8.66
C THR A 55 4.77 -5.08 -8.61
N ASN A 56 5.71 -4.46 -7.90
CA ASN A 56 6.97 -5.10 -7.58
C ASN A 56 6.76 -6.36 -6.71
N TRP A 57 7.72 -7.28 -6.80
CA TRP A 57 7.81 -8.45 -5.92
C TRP A 57 7.74 -8.07 -4.44
N LYS A 58 7.10 -8.93 -3.64
CA LYS A 58 7.01 -8.79 -2.19
C LYS A 58 8.38 -9.10 -1.59
N SER A 59 8.96 -8.17 -0.83
CA SER A 59 10.26 -8.43 -0.19
C SER A 59 10.13 -9.43 0.97
N MET A 60 11.24 -10.05 1.38
CA MET A 60 11.22 -10.98 2.52
C MET A 60 10.77 -10.30 3.82
N ASP A 61 11.19 -9.06 4.05
CA ASP A 61 10.79 -8.28 5.22
C ASP A 61 9.30 -7.92 5.19
N GLU A 62 8.77 -7.57 4.02
CA GLU A 62 7.35 -7.34 3.81
C GLU A 62 6.55 -8.63 4.07
N ALA A 63 6.99 -9.76 3.52
CA ALA A 63 6.35 -11.06 3.72
C ALA A 63 6.36 -11.49 5.19
N SER A 64 7.48 -11.28 5.90
CA SER A 64 7.61 -11.58 7.33
C SER A 64 6.68 -10.72 8.20
N THR A 65 6.57 -9.43 7.85
CA THR A 65 5.68 -8.47 8.53
C THR A 65 4.22 -8.85 8.33
N LEU A 66 3.85 -9.27 7.12
CA LEU A 66 2.47 -9.59 6.72
C LEU A 66 2.15 -11.10 6.75
N ARG A 67 2.93 -11.91 7.46
CA ARG A 67 2.82 -13.39 7.44
C ARG A 67 1.43 -13.94 7.82
N SER A 68 0.66 -13.17 8.58
CA SER A 68 -0.68 -13.54 9.06
C SER A 68 -1.81 -12.96 8.19
N ASN A 69 -1.46 -12.23 7.14
CA ASN A 69 -2.41 -11.57 6.24
C ASN A 69 -2.56 -12.34 4.93
N PRO A 70 -3.67 -12.15 4.20
CA PRO A 70 -3.82 -12.68 2.85
C PRO A 70 -2.71 -12.21 1.91
N ASP A 71 -2.42 -13.00 0.88
CA ASP A 71 -1.28 -12.76 0.00
C ASP A 71 -1.38 -11.44 -0.77
N SER A 72 -2.62 -10.99 -1.02
CA SER A 72 -2.96 -9.72 -1.66
C SER A 72 -2.64 -8.47 -0.83
N TYR A 73 -2.39 -8.62 0.47
CA TYR A 73 -2.09 -7.50 1.35
C TYR A 73 -0.65 -7.06 1.12
N ARG A 74 -0.44 -5.75 0.96
CA ARG A 74 0.87 -5.16 0.74
C ARG A 74 1.14 -4.04 1.73
N LEU A 75 2.42 -3.80 1.99
CA LEU A 75 2.86 -2.57 2.62
C LEU A 75 2.97 -1.51 1.53
N SER A 76 1.99 -0.60 1.46
CA SER A 76 1.93 0.45 0.43
C SER A 76 3.21 1.29 0.34
N CYS A 77 3.97 1.40 1.44
CA CYS A 77 5.23 2.14 1.51
C CYS A 77 6.39 1.50 0.74
N VAL A 78 6.33 0.20 0.45
CA VAL A 78 7.33 -0.53 -0.34
C VAL A 78 6.72 -1.23 -1.55
N THR A 79 5.49 -0.82 -1.90
CA THR A 79 4.80 -1.26 -3.11
C THR A 79 4.91 -0.18 -4.17
N PHE A 80 5.32 -0.60 -5.36
CA PHE A 80 5.47 0.22 -6.55
C PHE A 80 4.55 -0.32 -7.63
N ALA A 81 3.72 0.55 -8.20
CA ALA A 81 2.78 0.19 -9.25
C ALA A 81 3.37 0.51 -10.63
N HIS A 82 3.40 -0.49 -11.50
CA HIS A 82 3.90 -0.40 -12.88
C HIS A 82 2.79 -0.49 -13.93
N GLY A 83 1.55 -0.72 -13.49
CA GLY A 83 0.34 -0.76 -14.32
C GLY A 83 -0.89 -0.55 -13.46
N ASP A 84 -2.07 -0.81 -14.02
CA ASP A 84 -3.34 -0.60 -13.32
C ASP A 84 -3.48 -1.57 -12.14
N ILE A 85 -3.82 -1.02 -10.98
CA ILE A 85 -4.08 -1.76 -9.75
C ILE A 85 -5.32 -1.21 -9.04
N THR A 86 -6.02 -2.08 -8.32
CA THR A 86 -7.11 -1.69 -7.42
C THR A 86 -6.62 -1.82 -5.99
N VAL A 87 -6.68 -0.72 -5.24
CA VAL A 87 -6.20 -0.65 -3.85
C VAL A 87 -7.36 -0.37 -2.91
N GLU A 88 -7.52 -1.21 -1.91
CA GLU A 88 -8.46 -1.04 -0.81
C GLU A 88 -7.68 -0.59 0.44
N THR A 89 -8.09 0.54 0.99
CA THR A 89 -7.58 1.07 2.26
C THR A 89 -8.40 0.55 3.42
N PHE A 90 -7.78 0.41 4.58
CA PHE A 90 -8.41 -0.16 5.79
C PHE A 90 -8.94 -1.59 5.60
N PRO A 91 -8.12 -2.50 5.04
CA PRO A 91 -8.50 -3.89 4.84
C PRO A 91 -8.41 -4.72 6.13
#